data_AF-A0A4Q5PIA3-F1
#
_entry.id   AF-A0A4Q5PIA3-F1
#
_cell.length_a   1.000
_cell.length_b   1.000
_cell.length_c   1.000
_cell.angle_alpha   90.00
_cell.angle_beta   90.00
_cell.angle_gamma   90.00
#
_symmetry.space_group_name_H-M   'P 1'
#
loop_
_entity.id
_entity.type
_entity.pdbx_description
1 polymer ?
#
loop_
_entity_poly.entity_id
_entity_poly.type
_entity_poly.pdbx_seq_one_letter_code
_entity_poly.pdbx_strand_id
1 'polypeptide(L)'
;MKHAADQHPNGPRRITRYRLRNSISALLHGSLPSRHSARSEARAEERMEAIRDVMLAATLAAREDYPHVVRRITHATDIQTLWYLRGDAMLALAAIHGEKAARHRMAEISGMFHGLLPRGLTARKTSLGH
;
A
#
# COMPACT_ATOMS: atom_id res chain seq x y z
N MET A 1 -30.96 24.91 37.18
CA MET A 1 -29.95 23.83 37.00
C MET A 1 -29.75 23.61 35.50
N LYS A 2 -28.51 23.87 35.05
CA LYS A 2 -27.81 23.51 33.78
C LYS A 2 -28.54 22.48 32.90
N HIS A 3 -28.88 22.73 31.64
CA HIS A 3 -28.13 22.95 30.38
C HIS A 3 -28.49 21.83 29.40
N ALA A 4 -28.73 22.23 28.16
CA ALA A 4 -29.08 21.38 27.04
C ALA A 4 -27.91 20.53 26.52
N ALA A 5 -28.26 19.64 25.58
CA ALA A 5 -27.42 18.89 24.64
C ALA A 5 -26.70 17.65 25.20
N ASP A 6 -27.05 16.47 24.67
CA ASP A 6 -26.18 15.86 23.67
C ASP A 6 -26.94 14.81 22.85
N GLN A 7 -27.22 15.17 21.60
CA GLN A 7 -27.43 14.21 20.52
C GLN A 7 -26.05 13.64 20.18
N HIS A 8 -25.89 12.32 20.04
CA HIS A 8 -25.28 11.76 18.83
C HIS A 8 -25.36 10.21 18.81
N PRO A 9 -25.93 9.61 17.75
CA PRO A 9 -25.88 8.17 17.50
C PRO A 9 -24.55 7.79 16.84
N ASN A 10 -23.77 6.89 17.46
CA ASN A 10 -22.54 6.37 16.87
C ASN A 10 -22.83 5.05 16.13
N GLY A 11 -23.32 5.19 14.90
CA GLY A 11 -23.48 4.06 13.97
C GLY A 11 -22.10 3.62 13.42
N PRO A 12 -21.87 2.31 13.23
CA PRO A 12 -20.60 1.83 12.68
C PRO A 12 -20.44 2.30 11.23
N ARG A 13 -19.43 3.14 10.98
CA ARG A 13 -19.01 3.57 9.64
C ARG A 13 -18.35 2.40 8.91
N ARG A 14 -19.15 1.46 8.40
CA ARG A 14 -18.73 0.49 7.39
C ARG A 14 -18.62 1.22 6.06
N ILE A 15 -17.45 1.82 5.80
CA ILE A 15 -17.12 2.31 4.46
C ILE A 15 -16.70 1.08 3.65
N THR A 16 -17.70 0.38 3.11
CA THR A 16 -17.48 -0.71 2.16
C THR A 16 -17.01 -0.10 0.85
N ARG A 17 -15.69 0.01 0.66
CA ARG A 17 -15.12 0.36 -0.64
C ARG A 17 -15.12 -0.88 -1.52
N TYR A 18 -16.18 -1.08 -2.29
CA TYR A 18 -16.13 -1.94 -3.47
C TYR A 18 -15.22 -1.26 -4.50
N ARG A 19 -13.98 -1.73 -4.65
CA ARG A 19 -13.14 -1.39 -5.80
C ARG A 19 -13.17 -2.56 -6.77
N LEU A 20 -14.10 -2.49 -7.73
CA LEU A 20 -14.06 -3.33 -8.93
C LEU A 20 -13.02 -2.74 -9.89
N ARG A 21 -11.86 -3.38 -9.97
CA ARG A 21 -10.96 -3.28 -11.13
C ARG A 21 -10.62 -4.69 -11.61
N ASN A 22 -11.63 -5.39 -12.09
CA ASN A 22 -11.43 -6.68 -12.76
C ASN A 22 -10.88 -6.43 -14.18
N SER A 23 -9.55 -6.51 -14.30
CA SER A 23 -8.84 -7.32 -15.31
C SER A 23 -9.52 -7.46 -16.68
N ILE A 24 -9.62 -6.35 -17.42
CA ILE A 24 -10.02 -6.33 -18.84
C ILE A 24 -8.83 -6.68 -19.77
N SER A 25 -7.62 -6.78 -19.22
CA SER A 25 -6.37 -6.96 -19.98
C SER A 25 -6.23 -8.34 -20.67
N ALA A 26 -7.06 -9.32 -20.28
CA ALA A 26 -6.98 -10.69 -20.80
C ALA A 26 -7.58 -10.87 -22.22
N LEU A 27 -8.26 -9.85 -22.77
CA LEU A 27 -8.99 -9.99 -24.04
C LEU A 27 -8.34 -9.29 -25.26
N LEU A 28 -7.22 -8.57 -25.08
CA LEU A 28 -6.61 -7.80 -26.19
C LEU A 28 -5.22 -8.29 -26.66
N HIS A 29 -4.62 -9.25 -25.96
CA HIS A 29 -3.31 -9.79 -26.30
C HIS A 29 -3.48 -11.26 -26.69
N GLY A 30 -3.37 -11.58 -27.99
CA GLY A 30 -3.63 -12.89 -28.60
C GLY A 30 -2.70 -14.04 -28.20
N SER A 31 -2.50 -14.26 -26.92
CA SER A 31 -1.88 -15.43 -26.33
C SER A 31 -2.61 -15.69 -25.01
N LEU A 32 -3.45 -16.74 -24.95
CA LEU A 32 -4.14 -17.08 -23.72
C LEU A 32 -3.10 -17.51 -22.68
N PRO A 33 -2.87 -16.75 -21.60
CA PRO A 33 -2.07 -17.24 -20.50
C PRO A 33 -2.71 -18.53 -19.97
N SER A 34 -1.87 -19.49 -19.57
CA SER A 34 -2.37 -20.67 -18.86
C SER A 34 -3.23 -20.22 -17.66
N ARG A 35 -4.34 -20.90 -17.38
CA ARG A 35 -5.25 -20.53 -16.26
C ARG A 35 -4.52 -20.35 -14.93
N HIS A 36 -3.39 -21.04 -14.77
CA HIS A 36 -2.51 -20.95 -13.60
C HIS A 36 -1.70 -19.65 -13.57
N SER A 37 -1.17 -19.17 -14.70
CA SER A 37 -0.44 -17.90 -14.76
C SER A 37 -1.38 -16.71 -14.59
N ALA A 38 -2.54 -16.70 -15.26
CA ALA A 38 -3.55 -15.66 -15.08
C ALA A 38 -4.03 -15.55 -13.62
N ARG A 39 -4.21 -16.68 -12.92
CA ARG A 39 -4.56 -16.69 -11.49
C ARG A 39 -3.42 -16.16 -10.62
N SER A 40 -2.17 -16.46 -10.96
CA SER A 40 -1.01 -15.94 -10.22
C SER A 40 -0.84 -14.43 -10.38
N GLU A 41 -1.08 -13.90 -11.59
CA GLU A 41 -1.06 -12.48 -11.89
C GLU A 41 -2.16 -11.74 -11.14
N ALA A 42 -3.40 -12.21 -11.19
CA ALA A 42 -4.52 -11.62 -10.43
C ALA A 42 -4.25 -11.58 -8.92
N ARG A 43 -3.64 -12.63 -8.35
CA ARG A 43 -3.23 -12.64 -6.93
C ARG A 43 -2.10 -11.64 -6.65
N ALA A 44 -1.16 -11.47 -7.58
CA ALA A 44 -0.09 -10.49 -7.43
C ALA A 44 -0.66 -9.05 -7.46
N GLU A 45 -1.61 -8.79 -8.37
CA GLU A 45 -2.35 -7.52 -8.44
C GLU A 45 -3.11 -7.24 -7.15
N GLU A 46 -3.90 -8.20 -6.65
CA GLU A 46 -4.65 -8.07 -5.39
C GLU A 46 -3.72 -7.74 -4.20
N ARG A 47 -2.57 -8.43 -4.09
CA ARG A 47 -1.59 -8.14 -3.04
C ARG A 47 -0.95 -6.76 -3.21
N MET A 48 -0.67 -6.33 -4.44
CA MET A 48 -0.18 -4.98 -4.72
C MET A 48 -1.21 -3.92 -4.31
N GLU A 49 -2.50 -4.14 -4.60
CA GLU A 49 -3.58 -3.25 -4.17
C GLU A 49 -3.69 -3.17 -2.66
N ALA A 50 -3.61 -4.30 -1.95
CA ALA A 50 -3.61 -4.32 -0.49
C ALA A 50 -2.44 -3.51 0.10
N ILE A 51 -1.24 -3.62 -0.48
CA ILE A 51 -0.07 -2.83 -0.06
C ILE A 51 -0.33 -1.33 -0.28
N ARG A 52 -0.88 -0.96 -1.44
CA ARG A 52 -1.22 0.43 -1.76
C ARG A 52 -2.18 1.00 -0.72
N ASP A 53 -3.23 0.27 -0.37
CA ASP A 53 -4.23 0.71 0.60
C ASP A 53 -3.63 0.90 2.00
N VAL A 54 -2.75 -0.01 2.44
CA VAL A 54 -2.06 0.12 3.72
C VAL A 54 -1.12 1.33 3.74
N MET A 55 -0.37 1.57 2.66
CA MET A 55 0.50 2.75 2.54
C MET A 55 -0.30 4.05 2.52
N LEU A 56 -1.44 4.09 1.82
CA LEU A 56 -2.33 5.24 1.80
C LEU A 56 -2.93 5.50 3.18
N ALA A 57 -3.39 4.46 3.88
CA ALA A 57 -3.93 4.60 5.23
C ALA A 57 -2.86 5.14 6.19
N ALA A 58 -1.63 4.65 6.09
CA ALA A 58 -0.51 5.10 6.93
C ALA A 58 -0.12 6.56 6.65
N THR A 59 -0.15 7.01 5.39
CA THR A 59 0.29 8.35 5.00
C THR A 59 -0.82 9.41 5.00
N LEU A 60 -2.08 9.03 5.25
CA LEU A 60 -3.22 9.94 5.16
C LEU A 60 -3.12 11.13 6.13
N ALA A 61 -2.58 10.92 7.33
CA ALA A 61 -2.37 11.97 8.33
C ALA A 61 -1.32 13.01 7.87
N ALA A 62 -0.41 12.62 6.98
CA ALA A 62 0.62 13.49 6.42
C ALA A 62 0.20 14.14 5.10
N ARG A 63 -1.08 14.03 4.69
CA ARG A 63 -1.53 14.47 3.36
C ARG A 63 -1.36 15.97 3.11
N GLU A 64 -1.53 16.80 4.13
CA GLU A 64 -1.43 18.27 3.99
C GLU A 64 0.02 18.70 3.76
N ASP A 65 0.98 18.12 4.50
CA ASP A 65 2.41 18.45 4.38
C ASP A 65 3.10 17.68 3.23
N TYR A 66 2.61 16.47 2.92
CA TYR A 66 3.18 15.57 1.91
C TYR A 66 2.14 15.12 0.85
N PRO A 67 1.43 16.04 0.18
CA PRO A 67 0.39 15.68 -0.79
C PRO A 67 0.95 14.93 -2.00
N HIS A 68 2.21 15.18 -2.34
CA HIS A 68 2.93 14.52 -3.42
C HIS A 68 3.17 13.02 -3.13
N VAL A 69 3.44 12.65 -1.88
CA VAL A 69 3.64 11.25 -1.47
C VAL A 69 2.34 10.46 -1.61
N VAL A 70 1.25 10.98 -1.03
CA VAL A 70 -0.08 10.36 -1.11
C VAL A 70 -0.53 10.20 -2.56
N ARG A 71 -0.32 11.22 -3.40
CA ARG A 71 -0.65 11.16 -4.83
C ARG A 71 0.16 10.09 -5.56
N ARG A 72 1.47 10.02 -5.33
CA ARG A 72 2.33 9.02 -5.98
C ARG A 72 1.97 7.60 -5.56
N ILE A 73 1.65 7.36 -4.28
CA ILE A 73 1.16 6.06 -3.80
C ILE A 73 -0.17 5.70 -4.48
N THR A 74 -1.10 6.66 -4.58
CA THR A 74 -2.42 6.46 -5.21
C THR A 74 -2.30 6.00 -6.67
N HIS A 75 -1.36 6.57 -7.40
CA HIS A 75 -1.20 6.35 -8.84
C HIS A 75 -0.08 5.38 -9.23
N ALA A 76 0.63 4.79 -8.26
CA ALA A 76 1.66 3.80 -8.56
C ALA A 76 1.07 2.62 -9.34
N THR A 77 1.61 2.35 -10.53
CA THR A 77 1.09 1.34 -11.47
C THR A 77 1.67 -0.05 -11.26
N ASP A 78 2.81 -0.13 -10.59
CA ASP A 78 3.56 -1.37 -10.39
C ASP A 78 4.13 -1.45 -8.96
N ILE A 79 4.52 -2.66 -8.58
CA ILE A 79 5.02 -2.96 -7.24
C ILE A 79 6.40 -2.34 -6.96
N GLN A 80 7.23 -2.08 -7.98
CA GLN A 80 8.54 -1.44 -7.78
C GLN A 80 8.38 0.03 -7.42
N THR A 81 7.49 0.71 -8.13
CA THR A 81 7.14 2.10 -7.81
C THR A 81 6.67 2.22 -6.36
N LEU A 82 5.80 1.32 -5.89
CA LEU A 82 5.40 1.28 -4.47
C LEU A 82 6.57 1.00 -3.52
N TRP A 83 7.49 0.10 -3.90
CA TRP A 83 8.65 -0.24 -3.09
C TRP A 83 9.60 0.94 -2.89
N TYR A 84 9.83 1.73 -3.93
CA TYR A 84 10.67 2.94 -3.85
C TYR A 84 10.00 4.08 -3.08
N LEU A 85 8.67 4.17 -3.13
CA LEU A 85 7.90 5.16 -2.36
C LEU A 85 7.95 4.94 -0.85
N ARG A 86 8.44 3.79 -0.36
CA ARG A 86 8.60 3.56 1.09
C ARG A 86 9.53 4.57 1.75
N GLY A 87 10.56 5.07 1.05
CA GLY A 87 11.44 6.12 1.58
C GLY A 87 10.70 7.42 1.85
N ASP A 88 9.96 7.89 0.84
CA ASP A 88 9.12 9.09 0.95
C ASP A 88 8.00 8.91 1.98
N ALA A 89 7.38 7.73 2.03
CA ALA A 89 6.36 7.39 3.02
C ALA A 89 6.94 7.34 4.45
N MET A 90 8.18 6.88 4.64
CA MET A 90 8.86 6.90 5.93
C MET A 90 9.11 8.33 6.39
N LEU A 91 9.55 9.23 5.50
CA LEU A 91 9.71 10.65 5.82
C LEU A 91 8.38 11.29 6.25
N ALA A 92 7.32 11.05 5.48
CA ALA A 92 5.98 11.54 5.81
C ALA A 92 5.48 11.00 7.16
N LEU A 93 5.69 9.71 7.44
CA LEU A 93 5.33 9.11 8.73
C LEU A 93 6.17 9.66 9.89
N ALA A 94 7.46 9.88 9.68
CA ALA A 94 8.36 10.39 10.71
C ALA A 94 8.01 11.83 11.10
N ALA A 95 7.56 12.64 10.14
CA ALA A 95 7.11 14.01 10.40
C ALA A 95 5.89 14.06 11.34
N ILE A 96 4.97 13.09 11.23
CA ILE A 96 3.73 13.09 12.03
C ILE A 96 3.88 12.32 13.35
N HIS A 97 4.58 11.18 13.34
CA HIS A 97 4.60 10.24 14.47
C HIS A 97 5.98 10.07 15.12
N GLY A 98 7.01 10.74 14.59
CA GLY A 98 8.39 10.53 14.98
C GLY A 98 9.01 9.29 14.34
N GLU A 99 10.35 9.31 14.24
CA GLU A 99 11.10 8.34 13.46
C GLU A 99 10.95 6.90 13.97
N LYS A 100 10.90 6.68 15.29
CA LYS A 100 10.77 5.33 15.87
C LYS A 100 9.46 4.66 15.47
N ALA A 101 8.34 5.36 15.57
CA ALA A 101 7.04 4.85 15.17
C ALA A 101 6.96 4.63 13.65
N ALA A 102 7.51 5.57 12.87
CA ALA A 102 7.59 5.46 11.42
C ALA A 102 8.40 4.25 10.97
N ARG A 103 9.57 3.99 11.57
CA ARG A 103 10.40 2.82 11.26
C ARG A 103 9.69 1.51 11.57
N HIS A 104 9.02 1.41 12.72
CA HIS A 104 8.25 0.22 13.06
C HIS A 104 7.14 -0.04 12.03
N ARG A 105 6.33 0.98 11.73
CA ARG A 105 5.24 0.86 10.78
C ARG A 105 5.73 0.53 9.37
N MET A 106 6.82 1.15 8.93
CA MET A 106 7.39 0.89 7.60
C MET A 106 8.01 -0.50 7.50
N ALA A 107 8.54 -1.07 8.58
CA ALA A 107 9.04 -2.45 8.61
C ALA A 107 7.90 -3.46 8.36
N GLU A 108 6.74 -3.29 9.00
CA GLU A 108 5.55 -4.11 8.76
C GLU A 108 5.10 -4.04 7.30
N ILE A 109 4.97 -2.82 6.77
CA ILE A 109 4.59 -2.58 5.37
C ILE A 109 5.60 -3.22 4.41
N SER A 110 6.90 -3.10 4.70
CA SER A 110 7.97 -3.67 3.88
C SER A 110 7.90 -5.19 3.81
N GLY A 111 7.45 -5.85 4.88
CA GLY A 111 7.24 -7.30 4.90
C GLY A 111 6.18 -7.77 3.88
N MET A 112 5.17 -6.95 3.59
CA MET A 112 4.11 -7.29 2.64
C MET A 112 4.61 -7.44 1.19
N PHE A 113 5.72 -6.78 0.84
CA PHE A 113 6.34 -6.87 -0.49
C PHE A 113 7.06 -8.21 -0.75
N HIS A 114 7.25 -9.04 0.27
CA HIS A 114 7.94 -10.31 0.12
C HIS A 114 7.27 -11.21 -0.93
N GLY A 115 8.06 -11.75 -1.87
CA GLY A 115 7.56 -12.59 -2.96
C GLY A 115 6.80 -11.86 -4.07
N LEU A 116 6.71 -10.52 -4.06
CA LEU A 116 6.21 -9.72 -5.20
C LEU A 116 7.32 -8.99 -5.95
N LEU A 117 8.49 -8.85 -5.33
CA LEU A 117 9.63 -8.14 -5.91
C LEU A 117 10.48 -9.10 -6.76
N PRO A 118 10.97 -8.66 -7.94
CA PRO A 118 12.02 -9.34 -8.69
C PRO A 118 13.20 -9.66 -7.81
N ARG A 119 13.86 -10.78 -8.10
CA ARG A 119 14.92 -11.36 -7.26
C ARG A 119 16.11 -10.42 -6.99
N GLY A 120 16.31 -9.37 -7.79
CA GLY A 120 17.37 -8.37 -7.59
C GLY A 120 17.04 -7.20 -6.65
N LEU A 121 15.77 -6.98 -6.30
CA LEU A 121 15.34 -5.81 -5.52
C LEU A 121 15.27 -6.05 -4.01
N THR A 122 15.06 -7.30 -3.60
CA THR A 122 15.15 -7.75 -2.21
C THR A 122 16.51 -8.36 -1.86
N ALA A 123 17.32 -8.68 -2.88
CA ALA A 123 18.67 -9.19 -2.70
C ALA A 123 19.63 -8.05 -2.31
N ARG A 124 19.58 -7.68 -1.03
CA ARG A 124 20.81 -7.30 -0.31
C ARG A 124 20.82 -8.01 1.04
N LYS A 125 21.01 -9.34 0.98
CA LYS A 125 21.74 -10.04 2.03
C LYS A 125 23.17 -10.12 1.54
N THR A 126 24.03 -9.26 2.05
CA THR A 126 25.47 -9.41 1.92
C THR A 126 25.84 -10.76 2.54
N SER A 127 26.21 -11.73 1.70
CA SER A 127 27.10 -12.79 2.14
C SER A 127 28.48 -12.15 2.28
N LEU A 128 28.72 -11.46 3.40
CA LEU A 128 30.06 -11.05 3.82
C LEU A 128 30.36 -11.82 5.10
N GLY A 129 30.84 -13.04 4.93
CA GLY A 129 31.12 -13.95 6.03
C GLY A 129 31.17 -15.39 5.55
N HIS A 130 32.31 -15.77 4.95
CA HIS A 130 33.14 -16.89 5.38
C HIS A 130 34.45 -16.88 4.59
#